data_AF-A0A7Y4KSR0-F1
#
_entry.id   AF-A0A7Y4KSR0-F1
#
_cell.length_a   1.000
_cell.length_b   1.000
_cell.length_c   1.000
_cell.angle_alpha   90.00
_cell.angle_beta   90.00
_cell.angle_gamma   90.00
#
_symmetry.space_group_name_H-M   'P 1'
#
loop_
_entity.id
_entity.type
_entity.pdbx_description
1 polymer ?
#
loop_
_entity_poly.entity_id
_entity_poly.type
_entity_poly.pdbx_seq_one_letter_code
_entity_poly.pdbx_strand_id
1 'polypeptide(L)'
;PPKPDEGRLAQQIEQRYADIQTKKDHFVTLGVPQDASRDQVKAAFLSLAKVFHPDRLPPSLPHLAPKITAVFESIREAYEVLHDDARRKSYQQAQQGAQAAPKPPASSARPGSPAAARADTNADDLFRMGEVFFRKRDFAAANEHYERAHALDPKPLYLAARAWAVYMDPSRKADMPRAKQWMADAVRTDPNCDRAHYQLGVIARVEGDMDRAERHFREAVRANPKHLEANQELRLIDMRKKNPPKKGLFR
;
A
#
# COMPACT_ATOMS: atom_id res chain seq x y z
N PRO A 1 31.03 -5.73 -23.79
CA PRO A 1 30.07 -4.82 -24.44
C PRO A 1 28.71 -5.53 -24.53
N PRO A 2 27.59 -4.86 -24.26
CA PRO A 2 26.26 -5.47 -24.37
C PRO A 2 26.00 -5.91 -25.81
N LYS A 3 25.21 -6.98 -25.99
CA LYS A 3 24.77 -7.40 -27.33
C LYS A 3 23.94 -6.28 -27.99
N PRO A 4 23.87 -6.19 -29.33
CA PRO A 4 23.12 -5.12 -30.02
C PRO A 4 21.68 -4.94 -29.52
N ASP A 5 20.99 -6.04 -29.21
CA ASP A 5 19.62 -6.02 -28.69
C ASP A 5 19.55 -5.57 -27.21
N GLU A 6 20.58 -5.88 -26.42
CA GLU A 6 20.71 -5.42 -25.02
C GLU A 6 20.99 -3.91 -24.96
N GLY A 7 21.80 -3.40 -25.88
CA GLY A 7 22.08 -1.96 -26.00
C GLY A 7 20.82 -1.15 -26.35
N ARG A 8 19.96 -1.69 -27.22
CA ARG A 8 18.66 -1.09 -27.54
C ARG A 8 17.72 -1.10 -26.35
N LEU A 9 17.62 -2.22 -25.63
CA LEU A 9 16.82 -2.30 -24.41
C LEU A 9 17.30 -1.30 -23.35
N ALA A 10 18.61 -1.19 -23.14
CA ALA A 10 19.21 -0.23 -22.22
C ALA A 10 18.80 1.21 -22.56
N GLN A 11 18.95 1.62 -23.82
CA GLN A 11 18.52 2.95 -24.28
C GLN A 11 17.02 3.17 -24.09
N GLN A 12 16.18 2.17 -24.36
CA GLN A 12 14.73 2.28 -24.17
C GLN A 12 14.34 2.43 -22.69
N ILE A 13 15.02 1.71 -21.79
CA ILE A 13 14.79 1.84 -20.34
C ILE A 13 15.18 3.25 -19.88
N GLU A 14 16.35 3.74 -20.28
CA GLU A 14 16.83 5.08 -19.92
C GLU A 14 15.90 6.18 -20.43
N GLN A 15 15.49 6.09 -21.70
CA GLN A 15 14.59 7.07 -22.30
C GLN A 15 13.25 7.10 -21.58
N ARG A 16 12.62 5.93 -21.36
CA ARG A 16 11.35 5.86 -20.64
C ARG A 16 11.47 6.30 -19.20
N TYR A 17 12.58 6.00 -18.54
CA TYR A 17 12.85 6.46 -17.18
C TYR A 17 12.95 7.99 -17.11
N ALA A 18 13.58 8.63 -18.10
CA ALA A 18 13.58 10.10 -18.21
C ALA A 18 12.19 10.66 -18.55
N ASP A 19 11.42 9.98 -19.42
CA ASP A 19 10.08 10.41 -19.79
C ASP A 19 9.13 10.40 -18.59
N ILE A 20 9.15 9.36 -17.74
CA ILE A 20 8.29 9.31 -16.55
C ILE A 20 8.67 10.34 -15.48
N GLN A 21 9.91 10.83 -15.48
CA GLN A 21 10.34 11.90 -14.58
C GLN A 21 9.86 13.28 -15.04
N THR A 22 9.75 13.48 -16.36
CA THR A 22 9.45 14.78 -16.97
C THR A 22 7.99 14.94 -17.39
N LYS A 23 7.30 13.84 -17.71
CA LYS A 23 5.93 13.81 -18.20
C LYS A 23 5.09 12.84 -17.36
N LYS A 24 4.16 13.38 -16.58
CA LYS A 24 3.19 12.60 -15.78
C LYS A 24 1.86 12.43 -16.52
N ASP A 25 1.91 11.92 -17.75
CA ASP A 25 0.71 11.64 -18.54
C ASP A 25 0.57 10.13 -18.79
N HIS A 26 -0.51 9.52 -18.31
CA HIS A 26 -0.75 8.08 -18.42
C HIS A 26 -0.98 7.61 -19.87
N PHE A 27 -1.58 8.44 -20.73
CA PHE A 27 -1.74 8.12 -22.14
C PHE A 27 -0.38 8.08 -22.84
N VAL A 28 0.49 9.04 -22.52
CA VAL A 28 1.87 9.09 -23.02
C VAL A 28 2.70 7.91 -22.48
N THR A 29 2.56 7.56 -21.20
CA THR A 29 3.28 6.42 -20.60
C THR A 29 2.96 5.12 -21.32
N LEU A 30 1.69 4.88 -21.65
CA LEU A 30 1.26 3.70 -22.43
C LEU A 30 1.49 3.85 -23.94
N GLY A 31 1.76 5.05 -24.44
CA GLY A 31 1.92 5.33 -25.86
C GLY A 31 0.61 5.17 -26.65
N VAL A 32 -0.52 5.52 -26.03
CA VAL A 32 -1.86 5.43 -26.62
C VAL A 32 -2.48 6.83 -26.75
N PRO A 33 -3.34 7.08 -27.75
CA PRO A 33 -4.01 8.37 -27.89
C PRO A 33 -5.09 8.57 -26.79
N GLN A 34 -5.51 9.82 -26.56
CA GLN A 34 -6.48 10.14 -25.51
C GLN A 34 -7.87 9.50 -25.72
N ASP A 35 -8.22 9.20 -26.96
CA ASP A 35 -9.45 8.53 -27.38
C ASP A 35 -9.33 7.00 -27.47
N ALA A 36 -8.18 6.42 -27.09
CA ALA A 36 -7.91 4.98 -27.20
C ALA A 36 -9.01 4.14 -26.54
N SER A 37 -9.43 3.03 -27.15
CA SER A 37 -10.39 2.11 -26.53
C SER A 37 -9.76 1.34 -25.36
N ARG A 38 -10.59 0.74 -24.51
CA ARG A 38 -10.13 -0.11 -23.41
C ARG A 38 -9.26 -1.27 -23.89
N ASP A 39 -9.59 -1.85 -25.04
CA ASP A 39 -8.81 -2.94 -25.64
C ASP A 39 -7.45 -2.45 -26.15
N GLN A 40 -7.38 -1.23 -26.70
CA GLN A 40 -6.12 -0.61 -27.11
C GLN A 40 -5.22 -0.32 -25.89
N VAL A 41 -5.79 0.18 -24.80
CA VAL A 41 -5.08 0.37 -23.51
C VAL A 41 -4.52 -0.95 -22.98
N LYS A 42 -5.33 -2.02 -23.00
CA LYS A 42 -4.90 -3.36 -22.58
C LYS A 42 -3.81 -3.94 -23.48
N ALA A 43 -3.96 -3.81 -24.80
CA ALA A 43 -2.97 -4.29 -25.76
C ALA A 43 -1.62 -3.56 -25.61
N ALA A 44 -1.65 -2.24 -25.38
CA ALA A 44 -0.46 -1.45 -25.10
C ALA A 44 0.23 -1.90 -23.81
N PHE A 45 -0.53 -2.07 -22.72
CA PHE A 45 -0.01 -2.58 -21.46
C PHE A 45 0.67 -3.94 -21.62
N LEU A 46 0.02 -4.90 -22.27
CA LEU A 46 0.60 -6.25 -22.48
C LEU A 46 1.89 -6.20 -23.31
N SER A 47 1.92 -5.36 -24.34
CA SER A 47 3.10 -5.16 -25.18
C SER A 47 4.26 -4.56 -24.40
N LEU A 48 3.99 -3.55 -23.58
CA LEU A 48 5.00 -2.90 -22.74
C LEU A 48 5.47 -3.79 -21.60
N ALA A 49 4.57 -4.51 -20.93
CA ALA A 49 4.92 -5.47 -19.88
C ALA A 49 5.84 -6.57 -20.43
N LYS A 50 5.60 -7.03 -21.66
CA LYS A 50 6.48 -7.97 -22.34
C LYS A 50 7.89 -7.40 -22.57
N VAL A 51 8.10 -6.09 -22.64
CA VAL A 51 9.45 -5.53 -22.87
C VAL A 51 10.11 -5.08 -21.58
N PHE A 52 9.34 -4.44 -20.69
CA PHE A 52 9.86 -3.73 -19.52
C PHE A 52 9.61 -4.44 -18.18
N HIS A 53 9.22 -5.72 -18.18
CA HIS A 53 9.16 -6.47 -16.93
C HIS A 53 10.58 -6.61 -16.32
N PRO A 54 10.77 -6.42 -15.00
CA PRO A 54 12.09 -6.53 -14.36
C PRO A 54 12.81 -7.87 -14.63
N ASP A 55 12.07 -8.98 -14.66
CA ASP A 55 12.61 -10.32 -14.97
C ASP A 55 13.20 -10.45 -16.38
N ARG A 56 12.94 -9.50 -17.27
CA ARG A 56 13.52 -9.48 -18.62
C ARG A 56 14.83 -8.72 -18.71
N LEU A 57 15.28 -8.15 -17.60
CA LEU A 57 16.57 -7.47 -17.56
C LEU A 57 17.72 -8.48 -17.72
N PRO A 58 18.58 -8.31 -18.75
CA PRO A 58 19.74 -9.18 -18.92
C PRO A 58 20.71 -9.05 -17.73
N PRO A 59 21.41 -10.13 -17.36
CA PRO A 59 22.40 -10.10 -16.28
C PRO A 59 23.59 -9.18 -16.57
N SER A 60 23.76 -8.75 -17.82
CA SER A 60 24.76 -7.75 -18.25
C SER A 60 24.40 -6.31 -17.88
N LEU A 61 23.15 -6.02 -17.48
CA LEU A 61 22.64 -4.67 -17.21
C LEU A 61 22.10 -4.47 -15.78
N PRO A 62 22.78 -4.94 -14.71
CA PRO A 62 22.23 -4.89 -13.35
C PRO A 62 22.00 -3.46 -12.84
N HIS A 63 22.76 -2.49 -13.33
CA HIS A 63 22.62 -1.07 -12.97
C HIS A 63 21.30 -0.44 -13.44
N LEU A 64 20.58 -1.07 -14.37
CA LEU A 64 19.27 -0.60 -14.85
C LEU A 64 18.10 -1.20 -14.09
N ALA A 65 18.33 -2.15 -13.17
CA ALA A 65 17.28 -2.77 -12.36
C ALA A 65 16.34 -1.77 -11.65
N PRO A 66 16.83 -0.70 -10.99
CA PRO A 66 15.93 0.29 -10.39
C PRO A 66 15.12 1.05 -11.45
N LYS A 67 15.72 1.34 -12.62
CA LYS A 67 15.07 2.11 -13.68
C LYS A 67 13.98 1.31 -14.39
N ILE A 68 14.25 0.06 -14.76
CA ILE A 68 13.23 -0.81 -15.39
C ILE A 68 12.07 -1.07 -14.43
N THR A 69 12.34 -1.19 -13.12
CA THR A 69 11.31 -1.34 -12.09
C THR A 69 10.40 -0.10 -12.04
N ALA A 70 10.98 1.09 -11.93
CA ALA A 70 10.22 2.34 -11.92
C ALA A 70 9.41 2.56 -13.21
N VAL A 71 9.98 2.22 -14.37
CA VAL A 71 9.28 2.27 -15.66
C VAL A 71 8.08 1.32 -15.68
N PHE A 72 8.27 0.08 -15.22
CA PHE A 72 7.20 -0.91 -15.17
C PHE A 72 6.07 -0.51 -14.20
N GLU A 73 6.43 0.05 -13.05
CA GLU A 73 5.45 0.58 -12.09
C GLU A 73 4.62 1.71 -12.69
N SER A 74 5.25 2.64 -13.40
CA SER A 74 4.54 3.72 -14.10
C SER A 74 3.60 3.19 -15.20
N ILE A 75 4.04 2.18 -15.96
CA ILE A 75 3.21 1.51 -16.98
C ILE A 75 1.99 0.86 -16.32
N ARG A 76 2.18 0.17 -15.19
CA ARG A 76 1.10 -0.47 -14.45
C ARG A 76 0.11 0.54 -13.89
N GLU A 77 0.59 1.62 -13.29
CA GLU A 77 -0.26 2.71 -12.78
C GLU A 77 -1.10 3.32 -13.91
N ALA A 78 -0.48 3.63 -15.05
CA ALA A 78 -1.18 4.17 -16.21
C ALA A 78 -2.28 3.21 -16.71
N TYR A 79 -2.01 1.90 -16.74
CA TYR A 79 -3.02 0.90 -17.06
C TYR A 79 -4.15 0.83 -16.03
N GLU A 80 -3.85 0.84 -14.73
CA GLU A 80 -4.86 0.80 -13.65
C GLU A 80 -5.79 2.02 -13.68
N VAL A 81 -5.33 3.17 -14.19
CA VAL A 81 -6.15 4.37 -14.38
C VAL A 81 -6.91 4.34 -15.69
N LEU A 82 -6.27 3.97 -16.81
CA LEU A 82 -6.87 4.09 -18.14
C LEU A 82 -7.77 2.92 -18.55
N HIS A 83 -7.60 1.74 -17.95
CA HIS A 83 -8.41 0.56 -18.25
C HIS A 83 -9.75 0.53 -17.50
N ASP A 84 -9.88 1.32 -16.43
CA ASP A 84 -11.12 1.49 -15.67
C ASP A 84 -11.84 2.77 -16.12
N ASP A 85 -13.09 2.65 -16.57
CA ASP A 85 -13.82 3.76 -17.18
C ASP A 85 -14.07 4.92 -16.20
N ALA A 86 -14.33 4.62 -14.92
CA ALA A 86 -14.59 5.64 -13.91
C ALA A 86 -13.30 6.41 -13.56
N ARG A 87 -12.18 5.69 -13.39
CA ARG A 87 -10.87 6.29 -13.13
C ARG A 87 -10.36 7.09 -14.31
N ARG A 88 -10.50 6.57 -15.53
CA ARG A 88 -10.12 7.27 -16.76
C ARG A 88 -10.87 8.58 -16.92
N LYS A 89 -12.20 8.56 -16.72
CA LYS A 89 -13.02 9.76 -16.80
C LYS A 89 -12.59 10.81 -15.78
N SER A 90 -12.34 10.39 -14.54
CA SER A 90 -11.85 11.27 -13.47
C SER A 90 -10.47 11.87 -13.82
N TYR A 91 -9.58 11.05 -14.37
CA TYR A 91 -8.26 11.48 -14.82
C TYR A 91 -8.32 12.52 -15.94
N GLN A 92 -9.15 12.29 -16.95
CA GLN A 92 -9.35 13.21 -18.08
C GLN A 92 -9.95 14.54 -17.62
N GLN A 93 -10.92 14.52 -16.69
CA GLN A 93 -11.49 15.72 -16.09
C GLN A 93 -10.45 16.52 -15.30
N ALA A 94 -9.60 15.85 -14.52
CA ALA A 94 -8.51 16.50 -13.79
C ALA A 94 -7.47 17.14 -14.73
N GLN A 95 -7.12 16.48 -15.84
CA GLN A 95 -6.22 17.05 -16.85
C GLN A 95 -6.81 18.29 -17.54
N GLN A 96 -8.10 18.25 -17.87
CA GLN A 96 -8.79 19.39 -18.51
C GLN A 96 -8.94 20.58 -17.55
N GLY A 97 -9.22 20.33 -16.27
CA GLY A 97 -9.27 21.38 -15.23
C GLY A 97 -7.91 22.04 -15.00
N ALA A 98 -6.81 21.29 -15.13
CA ALA A 98 -5.44 21.83 -15.06
C ALA A 98 -5.04 22.62 -16.32
N GLN A 99 -5.61 22.31 -17.48
CA GLN A 99 -5.36 23.01 -18.75
C GLN A 99 -6.28 24.24 -18.96
N ALA A 100 -7.43 24.30 -18.28
CA ALA A 100 -8.42 25.37 -18.41
C ALA A 100 -8.19 26.58 -17.45
N ALA A 101 -7.20 26.53 -16.56
CA ALA A 101 -6.88 27.65 -15.68
C ALA A 101 -6.04 28.72 -16.41
N PRO A 102 -6.50 29.99 -16.52
CA PRO A 102 -5.68 31.07 -17.06
C PRO A 102 -4.52 31.39 -16.11
N LYS A 103 -3.29 31.48 -16.64
CA LYS A 103 -2.08 31.88 -15.90
C LYS A 103 -2.25 33.32 -15.34
N PRO A 104 -2.09 33.56 -14.02
CA PRO A 104 -1.84 34.90 -13.50
C PRO A 104 -0.33 35.25 -13.55
N PRO A 105 0.06 36.54 -13.61
CA PRO A 105 1.46 36.95 -13.62
C PRO A 105 2.10 36.85 -12.22
N ALA A 106 3.43 36.75 -12.21
CA ALA A 106 4.27 36.48 -11.05
C ALA A 106 4.23 37.55 -9.95
N SER A 107 4.09 37.13 -8.69
CA SER A 107 4.63 37.84 -7.51
C SER A 107 4.56 36.99 -6.24
N SER A 108 5.75 36.84 -5.63
CA SER A 108 6.12 36.65 -4.21
C SER A 108 5.43 35.62 -3.30
N ALA A 109 6.30 34.91 -2.57
CA ALA A 109 6.08 33.75 -1.72
C ALA A 109 5.33 34.00 -0.40
N ARG A 110 4.63 32.97 0.09
CA ARG A 110 5.03 32.26 1.33
C ARG A 110 4.45 30.83 1.41
N PRO A 111 5.12 29.91 2.12
CA PRO A 111 4.83 28.48 2.08
C PRO A 111 3.85 28.08 3.19
N GLY A 112 2.86 27.27 2.82
CA GLY A 112 1.94 26.68 3.78
C GLY A 112 0.84 25.87 3.09
N SER A 113 0.95 24.56 3.22
CA SER A 113 -0.04 23.52 2.87
C SER A 113 -0.02 23.02 1.42
N PRO A 114 -0.11 21.68 1.23
CA PRO A 114 -0.87 21.15 0.13
C PRO A 114 -2.12 20.48 0.70
N ALA A 115 -3.19 21.28 0.79
CA ALA A 115 -4.52 20.78 0.54
C ALA A 115 -4.61 20.45 -0.95
N ALA A 116 -4.44 19.18 -1.30
CA ALA A 116 -4.75 18.66 -2.62
C ALA A 116 -5.40 17.28 -2.48
N ALA A 117 -6.63 17.27 -1.97
CA ALA A 117 -7.55 16.15 -2.15
C ALA A 117 -8.98 16.67 -2.09
N ARG A 118 -9.51 17.09 -3.24
CA ARG A 118 -10.95 17.02 -3.51
C ARG A 118 -11.15 16.21 -4.78
N ALA A 119 -11.37 14.93 -4.56
CA ALA A 119 -12.29 14.10 -5.31
C ALA A 119 -12.85 13.10 -4.29
N ASP A 120 -13.88 13.51 -3.55
CA ASP A 120 -14.79 12.72 -2.70
C ASP A 120 -14.28 11.35 -2.20
N THR A 121 -13.08 11.31 -1.62
CA THR A 121 -12.56 10.07 -1.06
C THR A 121 -13.10 10.00 0.36
N ASN A 122 -14.17 9.24 0.56
CA ASN A 122 -14.70 8.99 1.89
C ASN A 122 -13.69 8.18 2.72
N ALA A 123 -13.89 8.14 4.04
CA ALA A 123 -12.97 7.45 4.95
C ALA A 123 -12.78 5.95 4.60
N ASP A 124 -13.83 5.29 4.11
CA ASP A 124 -13.79 3.88 3.71
C ASP A 124 -12.97 3.62 2.45
N ASP A 125 -12.97 4.55 1.49
CA ASP A 125 -12.11 4.49 0.30
C ASP A 125 -10.63 4.65 0.68
N LEU A 126 -10.33 5.62 1.55
CA LEU A 126 -8.97 5.81 2.08
C LEU A 126 -8.50 4.59 2.87
N PHE A 127 -9.36 4.04 3.71
CA PHE A 127 -9.06 2.81 4.44
C PHE A 127 -8.75 1.64 3.50
N ARG A 128 -9.57 1.44 2.44
CA ARG A 128 -9.31 0.41 1.42
C ARG A 128 -7.99 0.62 0.68
N MET A 129 -7.61 1.87 0.40
CA MET A 129 -6.28 2.17 -0.16
C MET A 129 -5.17 1.78 0.81
N GLY A 130 -5.33 2.11 2.10
CA GLY A 130 -4.42 1.67 3.16
C GLY A 130 -4.22 0.15 3.17
N GLU A 131 -5.30 -0.63 3.05
CA GLU A 131 -5.25 -2.09 2.98
C GLU A 131 -4.52 -2.61 1.72
N VAL A 132 -4.61 -1.90 0.59
CA VAL A 132 -3.86 -2.23 -0.63
C VAL A 132 -2.37 -2.01 -0.41
N PHE A 133 -1.96 -0.86 0.12
CA PHE A 133 -0.54 -0.57 0.39
C PHE A 133 0.04 -1.46 1.48
N PHE A 134 -0.75 -1.75 2.52
CA PHE A 134 -0.35 -2.66 3.59
C PHE A 134 -0.05 -4.06 3.04
N ARG A 135 -0.88 -4.59 2.14
CA ARG A 135 -0.63 -5.87 1.44
C ARG A 135 0.61 -5.84 0.55
N LYS A 136 0.94 -4.69 -0.04
CA LYS A 136 2.18 -4.47 -0.80
C LYS A 136 3.42 -4.31 0.12
N ARG A 137 3.23 -4.32 1.45
CA ARG A 137 4.25 -4.04 2.48
C ARG A 137 4.80 -2.61 2.43
N ASP A 138 4.10 -1.71 1.75
CA ASP A 138 4.36 -0.27 1.83
C ASP A 138 3.63 0.29 3.05
N PHE A 139 4.25 0.11 4.21
CA PHE A 139 3.68 0.51 5.50
C PHE A 139 3.61 2.03 5.67
N ALA A 140 4.50 2.78 5.01
CA ALA A 140 4.51 4.22 5.03
C ALA A 140 3.28 4.80 4.32
N ALA A 141 3.03 4.36 3.08
CA ALA A 141 1.83 4.77 2.34
C ALA A 141 0.55 4.26 3.02
N ALA A 142 0.57 3.03 3.55
CA ALA A 142 -0.57 2.50 4.31
C ALA A 142 -0.92 3.38 5.52
N ASN A 143 0.08 3.78 6.31
CA ASN A 143 -0.12 4.66 7.46
C ASN A 143 -0.72 6.02 7.05
N GLU A 144 -0.25 6.63 5.96
CA GLU A 144 -0.80 7.91 5.48
C GLU A 144 -2.30 7.79 5.13
N HIS A 145 -2.67 6.72 4.43
CA HIS A 145 -4.06 6.47 4.07
C HIS A 145 -4.94 6.20 5.30
N TYR A 146 -4.46 5.40 6.26
CA TYR A 146 -5.20 5.14 7.50
C TYR A 146 -5.32 6.38 8.38
N GLU A 147 -4.28 7.22 8.43
CA GLU A 147 -4.32 8.50 9.16
C GLU A 147 -5.37 9.44 8.58
N ARG A 148 -5.41 9.57 7.24
CA ARG A 148 -6.42 10.38 6.57
C ARG A 148 -7.83 9.80 6.75
N ALA A 149 -7.99 8.48 6.69
CA ALA A 149 -9.26 7.82 6.97
C ALA A 149 -9.76 8.14 8.38
N HIS A 150 -8.90 8.00 9.39
CA HIS A 150 -9.21 8.30 10.78
C HIS A 150 -9.48 9.80 11.04
N ALA A 151 -8.81 10.68 10.31
CA ALA A 151 -9.05 12.13 10.39
C ALA A 151 -10.44 12.53 9.83
N LEU A 152 -10.94 11.82 8.80
CA LEU A 152 -12.27 12.07 8.24
C LEU A 152 -13.38 11.43 9.09
N ASP A 153 -13.15 10.21 9.58
CA ASP A 153 -14.09 9.48 10.41
C ASP A 153 -13.30 8.72 11.50
N PRO A 154 -13.31 9.18 12.76
CA PRO A 154 -12.49 8.64 13.86
C PRO A 154 -12.87 7.24 14.35
N LYS A 155 -13.03 6.26 13.45
CA LYS A 155 -13.35 4.87 13.81
C LYS A 155 -12.15 4.19 14.51
N PRO A 156 -12.41 3.39 15.57
CA PRO A 156 -11.39 2.56 16.22
C PRO A 156 -10.71 1.58 15.26
N LEU A 157 -11.46 1.06 14.28
CA LEU A 157 -10.94 0.20 13.21
C LEU A 157 -9.79 0.85 12.44
N TYR A 158 -9.92 2.13 12.07
CA TYR A 158 -8.90 2.85 11.30
C TYR A 158 -7.69 3.18 12.17
N LEU A 159 -7.91 3.52 13.44
CA LEU A 159 -6.83 3.74 14.40
C LEU A 159 -6.01 2.46 14.61
N ALA A 160 -6.69 1.31 14.78
CA ALA A 160 -6.04 0.00 14.90
C ALA A 160 -5.24 -0.36 13.63
N ALA A 161 -5.79 -0.10 12.44
CA ALA A 161 -5.09 -0.33 11.17
C ALA A 161 -3.84 0.55 11.01
N ARG A 162 -3.96 1.84 11.35
CA ARG A 162 -2.84 2.79 11.37
C ARG A 162 -1.74 2.33 12.32
N ALA A 163 -2.12 2.00 13.55
CA ALA A 163 -1.20 1.50 14.56
C ALA A 163 -0.47 0.25 14.06
N TRP A 164 -1.17 -0.66 13.39
CA TRP A 164 -0.57 -1.86 12.84
C TRP A 164 0.41 -1.59 11.70
N ALA A 165 0.11 -0.63 10.82
CA ALA A 165 1.06 -0.17 9.80
C ALA A 165 2.36 0.33 10.44
N VAL A 166 2.27 1.16 11.49
CA VAL A 166 3.45 1.65 12.21
C VAL A 166 4.21 0.52 12.92
N TYR A 167 3.50 -0.40 13.57
CA TYR A 167 4.12 -1.53 14.26
C TYR A 167 4.88 -2.47 13.31
N MET A 168 4.34 -2.68 12.10
CA MET A 168 4.92 -3.59 11.11
C MET A 168 6.06 -2.96 10.29
N ASP A 169 6.22 -1.64 10.33
CA ASP A 169 7.25 -0.90 9.60
C ASP A 169 8.63 -1.06 10.26
N PRO A 170 9.60 -1.74 9.61
CA PRO A 170 10.94 -1.93 10.17
C PRO A 170 11.72 -0.61 10.37
N SER A 171 11.35 0.45 9.65
CA SER A 171 11.97 1.77 9.76
C SER A 171 11.44 2.57 10.97
N ARG A 172 10.30 2.18 11.55
CA ARG A 172 9.61 2.87 12.65
C ARG A 172 9.64 2.11 13.97
N LYS A 173 10.70 1.35 14.24
CA LYS A 173 10.85 0.61 15.51
C LYS A 173 10.70 1.49 16.76
N ALA A 174 11.16 2.74 16.69
CA ALA A 174 11.03 3.70 17.78
C ALA A 174 9.57 4.08 18.08
N ASP A 175 8.67 3.98 17.09
CA ASP A 175 7.25 4.31 17.21
C ASP A 175 6.41 3.10 17.68
N MET A 176 6.99 1.89 17.80
CA MET A 176 6.27 0.69 18.22
C MET A 176 5.52 0.83 19.57
N PRO A 177 6.08 1.45 20.62
CA PRO A 177 5.35 1.66 21.88
C PRO A 177 4.11 2.54 21.69
N ARG A 178 4.21 3.57 20.84
CA ARG A 178 3.09 4.45 20.50
C ARG A 178 2.02 3.73 19.70
N ALA A 179 2.41 2.87 18.76
CA ALA A 179 1.48 2.01 18.03
C ALA A 179 0.69 1.09 18.98
N LYS A 180 1.34 0.47 19.95
CA LYS A 180 0.67 -0.34 20.99
C LYS A 180 -0.34 0.47 21.78
N GLN A 181 0.03 1.71 22.15
CA GLN A 181 -0.87 2.61 22.86
C GLN A 181 -2.10 2.96 22.02
N TRP A 182 -1.95 3.26 20.73
CA TRP A 182 -3.08 3.50 19.84
C TRP A 182 -4.04 2.31 19.69
N MET A 183 -3.52 1.08 19.71
CA MET A 183 -4.38 -0.12 19.72
C MET A 183 -5.13 -0.26 21.04
N ALA A 184 -4.47 0.03 22.17
CA ALA A 184 -5.13 0.06 23.47
C ALA A 184 -6.22 1.14 23.52
N ASP A 185 -5.98 2.30 22.92
CA ASP A 185 -6.96 3.38 22.79
C ASP A 185 -8.15 2.98 21.91
N ALA A 186 -7.90 2.26 20.82
CA ALA A 186 -8.96 1.71 19.97
C ALA A 186 -9.87 0.76 20.76
N VAL A 187 -9.30 -0.18 21.53
CA VAL A 187 -10.06 -1.09 22.40
C VAL A 187 -10.80 -0.33 23.51
N ARG A 188 -10.19 0.71 24.09
CA ARG A 188 -10.84 1.54 25.11
C ARG A 188 -12.05 2.30 24.57
N THR A 189 -11.99 2.70 23.29
CA THR A 189 -13.05 3.45 22.63
C THR A 189 -14.17 2.52 22.16
N ASP A 190 -13.81 1.37 21.60
CA ASP A 190 -14.73 0.30 21.23
C ASP A 190 -14.18 -1.05 21.69
N PRO A 191 -14.69 -1.58 22.81
CA PRO A 191 -14.32 -2.90 23.32
C PRO A 191 -14.64 -4.06 22.38
N ASN A 192 -15.47 -3.84 21.34
CA ASN A 192 -15.79 -4.86 20.35
C ASN A 192 -14.97 -4.71 19.05
N CYS A 193 -13.89 -3.91 19.06
CA CYS A 193 -12.98 -3.82 17.92
C CYS A 193 -12.13 -5.10 17.81
N ASP A 194 -12.67 -6.09 17.09
CA ASP A 194 -12.07 -7.41 16.89
C ASP A 194 -10.64 -7.33 16.33
N ARG A 195 -10.41 -6.44 15.34
CA ARG A 195 -9.08 -6.18 14.76
C ARG A 195 -8.07 -5.71 15.81
N ALA A 196 -8.44 -4.75 16.66
CA ALA A 196 -7.53 -4.21 17.67
C ALA A 196 -7.17 -5.28 18.72
N HIS A 197 -8.16 -6.08 19.14
CA HIS A 197 -7.93 -7.24 19.99
C HIS A 197 -7.00 -8.26 19.34
N TYR A 198 -7.24 -8.64 18.08
CA TYR A 198 -6.36 -9.57 17.38
C TYR A 198 -4.92 -9.06 17.31
N GLN A 199 -4.73 -7.79 16.92
CA GLN A 199 -3.39 -7.19 16.81
C GLN A 199 -2.66 -7.14 18.15
N LEU A 200 -3.33 -6.73 19.24
CA LEU A 200 -2.75 -6.78 20.59
C LEU A 200 -2.39 -8.21 21.00
N GLY A 201 -3.19 -9.20 20.61
CA GLY A 201 -2.88 -10.61 20.82
C GLY A 201 -1.61 -11.06 20.09
N VAL A 202 -1.44 -10.65 18.83
CA VAL A 202 -0.20 -10.93 18.06
C VAL A 202 1.00 -10.26 18.72
N ILE A 203 0.87 -9.01 19.18
CA ILE A 203 1.95 -8.30 19.87
C ILE A 203 2.34 -9.02 21.16
N ALA A 204 1.36 -9.39 22.00
CA ALA A 204 1.62 -10.12 23.24
C ALA A 204 2.31 -11.48 22.97
N ARG A 205 1.92 -12.17 21.90
CA ARG A 205 2.57 -13.41 21.44
C ARG A 205 4.03 -13.19 21.05
N VAL A 206 4.34 -12.10 20.35
CA VAL A 206 5.72 -11.71 19.99
C VAL A 206 6.55 -11.35 21.23
N GLU A 207 5.93 -10.75 22.25
CA GLU A 207 6.56 -10.46 23.55
C GLU A 207 6.76 -11.72 24.42
N GLY A 208 6.23 -12.87 24.01
CA GLY A 208 6.29 -14.12 24.77
C GLY A 208 5.22 -14.25 25.86
N ASP A 209 4.32 -13.29 25.98
CA ASP A 209 3.21 -13.33 26.94
C ASP A 209 2.00 -14.05 26.34
N MET A 210 2.05 -15.37 26.39
CA MET A 210 1.01 -16.24 25.82
C MET A 210 -0.35 -16.08 26.52
N ASP A 211 -0.37 -15.74 27.80
CA ASP A 211 -1.62 -15.56 28.57
C ASP A 211 -2.35 -14.28 28.14
N ARG A 212 -1.61 -13.17 27.97
CA ARG A 212 -2.18 -11.95 27.38
C ARG A 212 -2.61 -12.17 25.94
N ALA A 213 -1.81 -12.89 25.15
CA ALA A 213 -2.15 -13.19 23.76
C ALA A 213 -3.48 -13.94 23.64
N GLU A 214 -3.64 -15.03 24.41
CA GLU A 214 -4.86 -15.83 24.43
C GLU A 214 -6.09 -15.04 24.85
N ARG A 215 -5.98 -14.20 25.89
CA ARG A 215 -7.08 -13.32 26.30
C ARG A 215 -7.52 -12.41 25.15
N HIS A 216 -6.57 -11.76 24.49
CA HIS A 216 -6.88 -10.86 23.38
C HIS A 216 -7.47 -11.58 22.17
N PHE A 217 -6.97 -12.78 21.82
CA PHE A 217 -7.60 -13.57 20.76
C PHE A 217 -9.02 -14.02 21.11
N ARG A 218 -9.29 -14.36 22.38
CA ARG A 218 -10.66 -14.65 22.84
C ARG A 218 -11.58 -13.44 22.71
N GLU A 219 -11.13 -12.25 23.10
CA GLU A 219 -11.93 -11.03 22.92
C GLU A 219 -12.18 -10.72 21.44
N ALA A 220 -11.19 -10.94 20.56
CA ALA A 220 -11.38 -10.80 19.12
C ALA A 220 -12.47 -11.75 18.57
N VAL A 221 -12.46 -13.02 18.99
CA VAL A 221 -13.48 -14.01 18.61
C VAL A 221 -14.83 -13.71 19.27
N ARG A 222 -14.86 -13.17 20.48
CA ARG A 222 -16.10 -12.73 21.15
C ARG A 222 -16.75 -11.61 20.37
N ALA A 223 -15.97 -10.62 19.96
CA ALA A 223 -16.44 -9.48 19.16
C ALA A 223 -16.87 -9.91 17.75
N ASN A 224 -16.11 -10.80 17.12
CA ASN A 224 -16.38 -11.35 15.81
C ASN A 224 -16.15 -12.87 15.80
N PRO A 225 -17.21 -13.68 15.98
CA PRO A 225 -17.09 -15.14 15.98
C PRO A 225 -16.49 -15.74 14.69
N LYS A 226 -16.55 -14.99 13.58
CA LYS A 226 -16.01 -15.41 12.27
C LYS A 226 -14.60 -14.87 12.00
N HIS A 227 -13.93 -14.25 12.96
CA HIS A 227 -12.55 -13.79 12.79
C HIS A 227 -11.62 -14.99 12.60
N LEU A 228 -11.17 -15.21 11.37
CA LEU A 228 -10.47 -16.44 10.96
C LEU A 228 -9.12 -16.59 11.68
N GLU A 229 -8.32 -15.53 11.70
CA GLU A 229 -6.97 -15.51 12.24
C GLU A 229 -6.97 -15.70 13.76
N ALA A 230 -7.86 -15.01 14.49
CA ALA A 230 -7.98 -15.19 15.94
C ALA A 230 -8.42 -16.62 16.31
N ASN A 231 -9.35 -17.22 15.56
CA ASN A 231 -9.75 -18.62 15.74
C ASN A 231 -8.58 -19.60 15.48
N GLN A 232 -7.78 -19.34 14.44
CA GLN A 232 -6.58 -20.14 14.15
C GLN A 232 -5.55 -20.07 15.28
N GLU A 233 -5.28 -18.86 15.79
CA GLU A 233 -4.35 -18.66 16.91
C GLU A 233 -4.82 -19.37 18.19
N LEU A 234 -6.10 -19.25 18.55
CA LEU A 234 -6.67 -19.96 19.72
C LEU A 234 -6.56 -21.47 19.57
N ARG A 235 -6.84 -22.01 18.38
CA ARG A 235 -6.67 -23.45 18.12
C ARG A 235 -5.23 -23.91 18.36
N LEU A 236 -4.24 -23.13 17.92
CA LEU A 236 -2.83 -23.44 18.15
C LEU A 236 -2.46 -23.39 19.63
N ILE A 237 -2.98 -22.41 20.37
CA ILE A 237 -2.77 -22.27 21.82
C ILE A 237 -3.39 -23.47 22.56
N ASP A 238 -4.64 -23.81 22.27
CA ASP A 238 -5.35 -24.93 22.90
C ASP A 238 -4.67 -26.27 22.61
N MET A 239 -4.17 -26.46 21.38
CA MET A 239 -3.38 -27.65 21.02
C MET A 239 -2.09 -27.75 21.84
N ARG A 240 -1.36 -26.65 22.04
CA ARG A 240 -0.15 -26.63 22.88
C ARG A 240 -0.46 -26.89 24.36
N LYS A 241 -1.61 -26.44 24.85
CA LYS A 241 -2.05 -26.71 26.23
C LYS A 241 -2.40 -28.18 26.43
N LYS A 242 -3.06 -28.80 25.44
CA LYS A 242 -3.41 -30.24 25.47
C LYS A 242 -2.18 -31.14 25.31
N ASN A 243 -1.22 -30.73 24.48
CA ASN A 243 0.01 -31.45 24.21
C ASN A 243 1.23 -30.58 24.56
N PRO A 244 1.53 -30.37 25.86
CA PRO A 244 2.68 -29.57 26.26
C PRO A 244 3.96 -30.21 25.71
N PRO A 245 4.90 -29.43 25.15
CA PRO A 245 6.16 -29.99 24.66
C PRO A 245 6.85 -30.73 25.81
N LYS A 246 7.29 -31.97 25.55
CA LYS A 246 8.11 -32.72 26.50
C LYS A 246 9.33 -31.84 26.81
N LYS A 247 9.43 -31.32 28.04
CA LYS A 247 10.62 -30.58 28.49
C LYS A 247 11.83 -31.45 28.17
N GLY A 248 12.66 -31.01 27.22
CA GLY A 248 13.90 -31.68 26.90
C GLY A 248 14.73 -31.75 28.17
N LEU A 249 14.99 -32.96 28.65
CA LEU A 249 16.12 -33.23 29.55
C LEU A 249 17.38 -32.86 28.76
N PHE A 250 17.87 -31.64 28.93
CA PHE A 250 19.28 -31.38 28.75
C PHE A 250 19.88 -31.39 30.16
N ARG A 251 20.49 -32.55 30.48
CA ARG A 251 21.47 -32.70 31.57
C ARG A 251 22.80 -32.12 31.10
#